data_AF-A0A7W9TKQ4-F1
#
_entry.id   AF-A0A7W9TKQ4-F1
#
_cell.length_a   1.000
_cell.length_b   1.000
_cell.length_c   1.000
_cell.angle_alpha   90.00
_cell.angle_beta   90.00
_cell.angle_gamma   90.00
#
_symmetry.space_group_name_H-M   'P 1'
#
loop_
_entity.id
_entity.type
_entity.pdbx_description
1 polymer ?
#
loop_
_entity_poly.entity_id
_entity_poly.type
_entity_poly.pdbx_seq_one_letter_code
_entity_poly.pdbx_strand_id
1 'polypeptide(L)'
;MLSLFQRKRVPPTAGTPPTSAIETPKGSMRPESAASLLATPRRQKLLEHIWQRTSLSRRQFATLYLAPLERYAELVQQFPASENHHHAYPGGMLDHGLEIVAYALKLRQSYLLPAGVTPEAQAAQAEAWTAGTAYAALLHDIGKIAVDLHVEHADGSVWHPWHGPLRKPYRFRYRKEREYRLHSAATGLLYARLLDRDIFDWLSGYPDLWAALLYVLAGQYEHAGTLGELVVQADQASVA
;
A
#
# COMPACT_ATOMS: atom_id res chain seq x y z
N MET A 1 32.48 -5.85 -6.70
CA MET A 1 31.57 -6.98 -6.41
C MET A 1 30.15 -6.73 -6.95
N LEU A 2 29.98 -6.55 -8.28
CA LEU A 2 28.65 -6.29 -8.89
C LEU A 2 28.40 -7.10 -10.19
N SER A 3 29.22 -8.11 -10.52
CA SER A 3 29.00 -8.95 -11.71
C SER A 3 28.08 -10.16 -11.47
N LEU A 4 27.46 -10.28 -10.28
CA LEU A 4 26.70 -11.48 -9.89
C LEU A 4 25.23 -11.48 -10.36
N PHE A 5 24.72 -10.37 -10.91
CA PHE A 5 23.33 -10.26 -11.37
C PHE A 5 23.25 -9.97 -12.88
N GLN A 6 23.85 -10.82 -13.71
CA GLN A 6 23.68 -10.71 -15.16
C GLN A 6 22.41 -11.42 -15.61
N ARG A 7 21.34 -10.65 -15.77
CA ARG A 7 20.29 -11.00 -16.73
C ARG A 7 20.76 -10.48 -18.09
N LYS A 8 20.89 -11.36 -19.11
CA LYS A 8 21.28 -10.96 -20.47
C LYS A 8 20.43 -9.76 -20.91
N ARG A 9 21.05 -8.58 -21.04
CA ARG A 9 20.44 -7.37 -21.62
C ARG A 9 20.81 -7.27 -23.09
N VAL A 10 19.84 -6.92 -23.92
CA VAL A 10 20.02 -6.48 -25.31
C VAL A 10 20.57 -5.04 -25.30
N PRO A 11 21.49 -4.64 -26.21
CA PRO A 11 22.17 -3.36 -26.11
C PRO A 11 21.26 -2.18 -26.49
N PRO A 12 21.35 -1.02 -25.81
CA PRO A 12 20.72 0.21 -26.27
C PRO A 12 21.59 0.91 -27.33
N THR A 13 20.93 1.46 -28.36
CA THR A 13 21.53 2.34 -29.36
C THR A 13 21.84 3.71 -28.75
N ALA A 14 23.03 4.24 -29.06
CA ALA A 14 23.56 5.49 -28.54
C ALA A 14 23.03 6.73 -29.28
N GLY A 15 22.89 7.84 -28.55
CA GLY A 15 22.84 9.19 -29.10
C GLY A 15 22.28 10.22 -28.11
N THR A 16 23.09 11.18 -27.67
CA THR A 16 22.61 12.39 -26.98
C THR A 16 23.48 13.60 -27.35
N PRO A 17 22.86 14.72 -27.75
CA PRO A 17 23.39 16.07 -27.53
C PRO A 17 22.45 16.90 -26.60
N PRO A 18 22.87 18.12 -26.16
CA PRO A 18 22.71 18.56 -24.78
C PRO A 18 21.41 19.32 -24.43
N THR A 19 21.22 19.42 -23.11
CA THR A 19 20.25 20.15 -22.28
C THR A 19 19.47 21.29 -22.95
N SER A 20 18.19 21.03 -23.17
CA SER A 20 17.11 22.01 -23.19
C SER A 20 16.11 21.64 -22.09
N ALA A 21 15.43 22.64 -21.51
CA ALA A 21 14.45 22.47 -20.44
C ALA A 21 13.53 21.29 -20.78
N ILE A 22 13.47 20.28 -19.90
CA ILE A 22 12.69 19.06 -20.14
C ILE A 22 11.22 19.47 -20.17
N GLU A 23 10.72 19.76 -21.37
CA GLU A 23 9.30 19.71 -21.65
C GLU A 23 8.84 18.31 -21.23
N THR A 24 7.93 18.26 -20.25
CA THR A 24 7.35 16.99 -19.80
C THR A 24 6.82 16.27 -21.05
N PRO A 25 7.34 15.07 -21.42
CA PRO A 25 6.90 14.38 -22.63
C PRO A 25 5.37 14.23 -22.61
N LYS A 26 4.70 14.42 -23.75
CA LYS A 26 3.23 14.29 -23.85
C LYS A 26 2.77 13.00 -23.16
N GLY A 27 1.89 13.12 -22.16
CA GLY A 27 1.33 12.00 -21.40
C GLY A 27 2.11 11.59 -20.12
N SER A 28 3.14 12.34 -19.71
CA SER A 28 3.83 12.10 -18.43
C SER A 28 3.17 12.82 -17.26
N MET A 29 3.07 12.14 -16.12
CA MET A 29 2.57 12.67 -14.86
C MET A 29 3.71 13.21 -14.01
N ARG A 30 3.43 14.23 -13.19
CA ARG A 30 4.36 14.75 -12.19
C ARG A 30 4.08 14.09 -10.84
N PRO A 31 5.10 13.67 -10.07
CA PRO A 31 4.87 13.21 -8.71
C PRO A 31 4.26 14.32 -7.85
N GLU A 32 3.34 13.92 -6.98
CA GLU A 32 2.66 14.78 -6.04
C GLU A 32 3.04 14.41 -4.60
N SER A 33 2.95 15.38 -3.69
CA SER A 33 3.15 15.15 -2.26
C SER A 33 1.94 14.40 -1.66
N ALA A 34 2.16 13.70 -0.54
CA ALA A 34 1.07 13.11 0.22
C ALA A 34 -0.06 14.11 0.51
N ALA A 35 0.30 15.33 0.90
CA ALA A 35 -0.67 16.39 1.19
C ALA A 35 -1.57 16.71 -0.01
N SER A 36 -1.01 16.84 -1.22
CA SER A 36 -1.79 17.07 -2.45
C SER A 36 -2.67 15.86 -2.77
N LEU A 37 -2.07 14.67 -2.73
CA LEU A 37 -2.76 13.42 -3.05
C LEU A 37 -3.93 13.16 -2.12
N LEU A 38 -3.81 13.46 -0.83
CA LEU A 38 -4.86 13.22 0.16
C LEU A 38 -5.87 14.37 0.27
N ALA A 39 -5.66 15.52 -0.36
CA ALA A 39 -6.47 16.72 -0.17
C ALA A 39 -7.88 16.66 -0.77
N THR A 40 -8.22 15.66 -1.61
CA THR A 40 -9.55 15.61 -2.22
C THR A 40 -10.64 15.42 -1.17
N PRO A 41 -11.85 16.01 -1.33
CA PRO A 41 -12.93 15.87 -0.35
C PRO A 41 -13.29 14.41 -0.03
N ARG A 42 -13.27 13.52 -1.03
CA ARG A 42 -13.51 12.08 -0.84
C ARG A 42 -12.45 11.45 0.06
N ARG A 43 -11.15 11.70 -0.20
CA ARG A 43 -10.04 11.13 0.57
C ARG A 43 -10.02 11.67 1.99
N GLN A 44 -10.28 12.96 2.19
CA GLN A 44 -10.43 13.55 3.53
C GLN A 44 -11.59 12.92 4.31
N LYS A 45 -12.73 12.64 3.66
CA LYS A 45 -13.84 11.93 4.30
C LYS A 45 -13.47 10.49 4.71
N LEU A 46 -12.71 9.78 3.88
CA LEU A 46 -12.20 8.44 4.23
C LEU A 46 -11.22 8.50 5.41
N LEU A 47 -10.30 9.46 5.43
CA LEU A 47 -9.39 9.68 6.55
C LEU A 47 -10.13 9.97 7.85
N GLU A 48 -11.19 10.78 7.80
CA GLU A 48 -12.04 11.07 8.96
C GLU A 48 -12.79 9.80 9.42
N HIS A 49 -13.32 8.99 8.50
CA HIS A 49 -13.91 7.70 8.86
C HIS A 49 -12.91 6.73 9.51
N ILE A 50 -11.65 6.73 9.05
CA ILE A 50 -10.58 5.92 9.63
C ILE A 50 -10.29 6.42 11.05
N TRP A 51 -10.10 7.73 11.23
CA TRP A 51 -9.89 8.37 12.53
C TRP A 51 -10.99 8.05 13.54
N GLN A 52 -12.26 8.18 13.16
CA GLN A 52 -13.43 7.92 14.01
C GLN A 52 -13.53 6.48 14.52
N ARG A 53 -12.81 5.55 13.89
CA ARG A 53 -12.78 4.12 14.27
C ARG A 53 -11.56 3.74 15.10
N THR A 54 -10.71 4.71 15.43
CA THR A 54 -9.60 4.57 16.37
C THR A 54 -9.96 5.19 17.71
N SER A 55 -9.31 4.76 18.80
CA SER A 55 -9.49 5.36 20.14
C SER A 55 -8.30 6.22 20.55
N LEU A 56 -7.59 6.78 19.56
CA LEU A 56 -6.32 7.45 19.74
C LEU A 56 -6.45 8.95 19.96
N SER A 57 -5.40 9.58 20.49
CA SER A 57 -5.21 11.03 20.35
C SER A 57 -4.82 11.40 18.91
N ARG A 58 -5.03 12.66 18.51
CA ARG A 58 -4.63 13.15 17.17
C ARG A 58 -3.13 12.92 16.89
N ARG A 59 -2.28 13.04 17.91
CA ARG A 59 -0.84 12.79 17.81
C ARG A 59 -0.53 11.32 17.55
N GLN A 60 -1.18 10.42 18.27
CA GLN A 60 -1.01 8.97 18.06
C GLN A 60 -1.55 8.55 16.70
N PHE A 61 -2.71 9.07 16.28
CA PHE A 61 -3.25 8.81 14.94
C PHE A 61 -2.33 9.31 13.82
N ALA A 62 -1.77 10.51 13.98
CA ALA A 62 -0.81 11.02 13.02
C ALA A 62 0.38 10.07 12.83
N THR A 63 0.87 9.47 13.92
CA THR A 63 2.00 8.56 13.91
C THR A 63 1.62 7.18 13.37
N LEU A 64 0.55 6.57 13.90
CA LEU A 64 0.20 5.17 13.62
C LEU A 64 -0.61 4.98 12.34
N TYR A 65 -1.36 5.99 11.88
CA TYR A 65 -2.26 5.83 10.73
C TYR A 65 -1.92 6.81 9.61
N LEU A 66 -1.85 8.12 9.91
CA LEU A 66 -1.63 9.12 8.87
C LEU A 66 -0.26 8.95 8.20
N ALA A 67 0.82 8.78 8.97
CA ALA A 67 2.15 8.65 8.39
C ALA A 67 2.31 7.42 7.46
N PRO A 68 1.83 6.21 7.81
CA PRO A 68 1.76 5.09 6.85
C PRO A 68 0.91 5.39 5.60
N LEU A 69 -0.23 6.07 5.76
CA LEU A 69 -1.11 6.44 4.64
C LEU A 69 -0.46 7.49 3.71
N GLU A 70 0.27 8.45 4.26
CA GLU A 70 1.05 9.43 3.50
C GLU A 70 2.18 8.75 2.72
N ARG A 71 2.94 7.85 3.36
CA ARG A 71 3.96 7.03 2.67
C ARG A 71 3.35 6.17 1.56
N TYR A 72 2.15 5.61 1.80
CA TYR A 72 1.42 4.84 0.80
C TYR A 72 1.02 5.72 -0.37
N ALA A 73 0.39 6.87 -0.12
CA ALA A 73 0.00 7.83 -1.15
C ALA A 73 1.19 8.24 -2.02
N GLU A 74 2.33 8.58 -1.41
CA GLU A 74 3.53 8.96 -2.16
C GLU A 74 4.13 7.82 -2.99
N LEU A 75 3.92 6.58 -2.57
CA LEU A 75 4.44 5.41 -3.28
C LEU A 75 3.52 5.01 -4.45
N VAL A 76 2.20 5.10 -4.28
CA VAL A 76 1.21 4.71 -5.31
C VAL A 76 0.81 5.84 -6.25
N GLN A 77 1.02 7.10 -5.87
CA GLN A 77 0.78 8.29 -6.70
C GLN A 77 -0.59 8.23 -7.41
N GLN A 78 -0.60 8.42 -8.73
CA GLN A 78 -1.79 8.39 -9.57
C GLN A 78 -1.99 7.01 -10.24
N PHE A 79 -1.41 5.93 -9.70
CA PHE A 79 -1.63 4.60 -10.27
C PHE A 79 -3.09 4.14 -10.12
N PRO A 80 -3.65 3.46 -11.14
CA PRO A 80 -4.93 2.76 -11.01
C PRO A 80 -4.76 1.46 -10.20
N ALA A 81 -5.81 1.01 -9.53
CA ALA A 81 -5.80 -0.27 -8.80
C ALA A 81 -6.15 -1.48 -9.69
N SER A 82 -6.75 -1.21 -10.87
CA SER A 82 -7.19 -2.22 -11.83
C SER A 82 -7.15 -1.68 -13.27
N GLU A 83 -7.13 -2.56 -14.26
CA GLU A 83 -7.11 -2.14 -15.68
C GLU A 83 -8.51 -1.78 -16.20
N ASN A 84 -9.55 -2.50 -15.76
CA ASN A 84 -10.90 -2.40 -16.33
C ASN A 84 -12.04 -2.46 -15.27
N HIS A 85 -11.76 -2.24 -13.99
CA HIS A 85 -12.77 -2.31 -12.92
C HIS A 85 -13.00 -0.95 -12.24
N HIS A 86 -13.73 -0.94 -11.11
CA HIS A 86 -14.16 0.24 -10.36
C HIS A 86 -13.05 1.21 -9.95
N HIS A 87 -11.78 0.82 -10.00
CA HIS A 87 -10.61 1.66 -9.69
C HIS A 87 -9.64 1.83 -10.87
N ALA A 88 -10.12 1.74 -12.11
CA ALA A 88 -9.36 1.91 -13.34
C ALA A 88 -9.22 3.39 -13.78
N TYR A 89 -8.78 4.25 -12.86
CA TYR A 89 -8.56 5.70 -13.11
C TYR A 89 -7.32 6.22 -12.37
N PRO A 90 -6.78 7.40 -12.75
CA PRO A 90 -5.68 8.03 -12.04
C PRO A 90 -5.97 8.22 -10.54
N GLY A 91 -5.12 7.64 -9.70
CA GLY A 91 -5.26 7.66 -8.24
C GLY A 91 -6.22 6.60 -7.68
N GLY A 92 -6.72 5.69 -8.51
CA GLY A 92 -7.59 4.59 -8.10
C GLY A 92 -6.95 3.66 -7.07
N MET A 93 -5.64 3.45 -7.11
CA MET A 93 -4.91 2.67 -6.10
C MET A 93 -4.99 3.31 -4.71
N LEU A 94 -4.85 4.63 -4.64
CA LEU A 94 -4.97 5.38 -3.37
C LEU A 94 -6.39 5.34 -2.83
N ASP A 95 -7.38 5.57 -3.69
CA ASP A 95 -8.80 5.53 -3.30
C ASP A 95 -9.17 4.14 -2.75
N HIS A 96 -8.81 3.08 -3.48
CA HIS A 96 -9.04 1.70 -3.10
C HIS A 96 -8.39 1.34 -1.75
N GLY A 97 -7.11 1.70 -1.57
CA GLY A 97 -6.40 1.46 -0.30
C GLY A 97 -7.08 2.16 0.89
N LEU A 98 -7.49 3.42 0.74
CA LEU A 98 -8.20 4.15 1.81
C LEU A 98 -9.58 3.55 2.12
N GLU A 99 -10.29 3.08 1.09
CA GLU A 99 -11.61 2.48 1.23
C GLU A 99 -11.54 1.15 1.97
N ILE A 100 -10.63 0.25 1.59
CA ILE A 100 -10.48 -1.04 2.27
C ILE A 100 -10.07 -0.83 3.72
N VAL A 101 -9.17 0.11 4.03
CA VAL A 101 -8.83 0.43 5.42
C VAL A 101 -10.08 0.89 6.18
N ALA A 102 -10.86 1.81 5.61
CA ALA A 102 -12.07 2.29 6.24
C ALA A 102 -13.09 1.16 6.48
N TYR A 103 -13.31 0.28 5.50
CA TYR A 103 -14.23 -0.86 5.60
C TYR A 103 -13.74 -1.92 6.58
N ALA A 104 -12.47 -2.31 6.53
CA ALA A 104 -11.88 -3.29 7.44
C ALA A 104 -12.00 -2.83 8.90
N LEU A 105 -11.74 -1.55 9.16
CA LEU A 105 -11.93 -0.97 10.49
C LEU A 105 -13.40 -0.95 10.91
N LYS A 106 -14.33 -0.71 9.98
CA LYS A 106 -15.78 -0.78 10.28
C LYS A 106 -16.18 -2.21 10.67
N LEU A 107 -15.74 -3.21 9.92
CA LEU A 107 -16.03 -4.62 10.20
C LEU A 107 -15.42 -5.03 11.55
N ARG A 108 -14.17 -4.64 11.81
CA ARG A 108 -13.45 -4.92 13.06
C ARG A 108 -14.12 -4.37 14.32
N GLN A 109 -15.02 -3.39 14.23
CA GLN A 109 -15.80 -2.93 15.39
C GLN A 109 -16.78 -3.99 15.91
N SER A 110 -17.19 -4.94 15.07
CA SER A 110 -18.08 -6.05 15.44
C SER A 110 -17.34 -7.25 16.04
N TYR A 111 -16.01 -7.21 16.14
CA TYR A 111 -15.19 -8.31 16.64
C TYR A 111 -14.47 -7.94 17.95
N LEU A 112 -14.51 -8.87 18.90
CA LEU A 112 -13.68 -8.85 20.10
C LEU A 112 -12.42 -9.67 19.83
N LEU A 113 -11.33 -9.00 19.50
CA LEU A 113 -10.06 -9.63 19.13
C LEU A 113 -8.98 -9.41 20.20
N PRO A 114 -8.10 -10.40 20.42
CA PRO A 114 -8.14 -11.76 19.84
C PRO A 114 -9.28 -12.59 20.45
N ALA A 115 -9.79 -13.55 19.69
CA ALA A 115 -10.82 -14.45 20.16
C ALA A 115 -10.25 -15.41 21.23
N GLY A 116 -11.08 -15.78 22.22
CA GLY A 116 -10.74 -16.80 23.20
C GLY A 116 -9.85 -16.33 24.37
N VAL A 117 -9.48 -15.05 24.44
CA VAL A 117 -8.79 -14.47 25.62
C VAL A 117 -9.76 -13.68 26.51
N THR A 118 -9.35 -13.34 27.74
CA THR A 118 -10.20 -12.60 28.67
C THR A 118 -10.49 -11.17 28.17
N PRO A 119 -11.61 -10.55 28.57
CA PRO A 119 -11.94 -9.17 28.17
C PRO A 119 -10.83 -8.15 28.50
N GLU A 120 -10.13 -8.32 29.62
CA GLU A 120 -9.00 -7.46 30.01
C GLU A 120 -7.82 -7.62 29.05
N ALA A 121 -7.52 -8.87 28.68
CA ALA A 121 -6.47 -9.16 27.71
C ALA A 121 -6.85 -8.68 26.29
N GLN A 122 -8.14 -8.71 25.91
CA GLN A 122 -8.62 -8.10 24.67
C GLN A 122 -8.46 -6.58 24.70
N ALA A 123 -8.90 -5.93 25.77
CA ALA A 123 -8.79 -4.48 25.93
C ALA A 123 -7.32 -4.01 25.89
N ALA A 124 -6.40 -4.75 26.52
CA ALA A 124 -4.97 -4.42 26.56
C ALA A 124 -4.28 -4.40 25.19
N GLN A 125 -4.81 -5.12 24.19
CA GLN A 125 -4.25 -5.19 22.84
C GLN A 125 -5.21 -4.69 21.75
N ALA A 126 -6.34 -4.09 22.13
CA ALA A 126 -7.38 -3.68 21.20
C ALA A 126 -6.84 -2.75 20.11
N GLU A 127 -6.00 -1.77 20.49
CA GLU A 127 -5.41 -0.84 19.52
C GLU A 127 -4.41 -1.52 18.59
N ALA A 128 -3.62 -2.49 19.07
CA ALA A 128 -2.72 -3.25 18.22
C ALA A 128 -3.50 -3.99 17.13
N TRP A 129 -4.60 -4.67 17.50
CA TRP A 129 -5.47 -5.34 16.54
C TRP A 129 -6.16 -4.38 15.56
N THR A 130 -6.54 -3.18 16.00
CA THR A 130 -7.07 -2.12 15.11
C THR A 130 -6.01 -1.69 14.09
N ALA A 131 -4.81 -1.35 14.56
CA ALA A 131 -3.72 -0.90 13.70
C ALA A 131 -3.28 -2.00 12.74
N GLY A 132 -3.12 -3.23 13.22
CA GLY A 132 -2.78 -4.39 12.38
C GLY A 132 -3.84 -4.69 11.32
N THR A 133 -5.12 -4.51 11.63
CA THR A 133 -6.22 -4.59 10.62
C THR A 133 -6.07 -3.52 9.56
N ALA A 134 -5.80 -2.27 9.94
CA ALA A 134 -5.57 -1.19 8.99
C ALA A 134 -4.33 -1.44 8.12
N TYR A 135 -3.24 -1.95 8.68
CA TYR A 135 -2.02 -2.23 7.92
C TYR A 135 -2.19 -3.40 6.97
N ALA A 136 -2.83 -4.48 7.43
CA ALA A 136 -3.17 -5.63 6.59
C ALA A 136 -4.02 -5.18 5.39
N ALA A 137 -5.08 -4.40 5.65
CA ALA A 137 -5.94 -3.82 4.61
C ALA A 137 -5.19 -2.89 3.65
N LEU A 138 -4.35 -1.98 4.15
CA LEU A 138 -3.63 -1.02 3.31
C LEU A 138 -2.61 -1.72 2.38
N LEU A 139 -1.95 -2.76 2.91
CA LEU A 139 -0.81 -3.40 2.25
C LEU A 139 -1.19 -4.60 1.38
N HIS A 140 -2.41 -5.14 1.51
CA HIS A 140 -2.80 -6.40 0.88
C HIS A 140 -2.44 -6.47 -0.62
N ASP A 141 -2.64 -5.36 -1.35
CA ASP A 141 -2.42 -5.26 -2.79
C ASP A 141 -1.25 -4.35 -3.21
N ILE A 142 -0.44 -3.86 -2.26
CA ILE A 142 0.65 -2.94 -2.61
C ILE A 142 1.64 -3.56 -3.60
N GLY A 143 1.81 -4.89 -3.60
CA GLY A 143 2.68 -5.57 -4.56
C GLY A 143 2.30 -5.35 -6.03
N LYS A 144 1.07 -4.91 -6.35
CA LYS A 144 0.65 -4.59 -7.73
C LYS A 144 1.59 -3.56 -8.38
N ILE A 145 2.04 -2.55 -7.64
CA ILE A 145 2.93 -1.53 -8.21
C ILE A 145 4.34 -2.07 -8.51
N ALA A 146 4.71 -3.22 -7.93
CA ALA A 146 5.99 -3.89 -8.18
C ALA A 146 5.95 -4.82 -9.40
N VAL A 147 4.84 -5.56 -9.57
CA VAL A 147 4.78 -6.66 -10.56
C VAL A 147 3.74 -6.48 -11.66
N ASP A 148 2.68 -5.70 -11.43
CA ASP A 148 1.61 -5.51 -12.44
C ASP A 148 1.88 -4.31 -13.34
N LEU A 149 2.60 -3.31 -12.81
CA LEU A 149 2.96 -2.10 -13.53
C LEU A 149 4.40 -2.13 -14.06
N HIS A 150 4.58 -1.47 -15.20
CA HIS A 150 5.88 -1.05 -15.71
C HIS A 150 5.91 0.47 -15.69
N VAL A 151 6.83 1.04 -14.91
CA VAL A 151 6.91 2.49 -14.66
C VAL A 151 8.27 2.98 -15.13
N GLU A 152 8.26 4.07 -15.90
CA GLU A 152 9.46 4.70 -16.43
C GLU A 152 9.49 6.18 -16.04
N HIS A 153 10.66 6.66 -15.66
CA HIS A 153 10.92 8.09 -15.55
C HIS A 153 10.97 8.73 -16.95
N ALA A 154 10.89 10.05 -17.00
CA ALA A 154 10.98 10.81 -18.25
C ALA A 154 12.28 10.54 -19.04
N ASP A 155 13.38 10.23 -18.34
CA ASP A 155 14.68 9.86 -18.93
C ASP A 155 14.73 8.40 -19.45
N GLY A 156 13.61 7.67 -19.38
CA GLY A 156 13.49 6.28 -19.82
C GLY A 156 14.02 5.24 -18.83
N SER A 157 14.58 5.67 -17.70
CA SER A 157 15.00 4.73 -16.66
C SER A 157 13.78 4.09 -15.98
N VAL A 158 13.88 2.79 -15.67
CA VAL A 158 12.82 2.03 -15.00
C VAL A 158 12.79 2.39 -13.52
N TRP A 159 11.61 2.72 -13.02
CA TRP A 159 11.38 2.88 -11.60
C TRP A 159 11.06 1.56 -10.94
N HIS A 160 11.57 1.36 -9.74
CA HIS A 160 11.24 0.23 -8.89
C HIS A 160 10.77 0.73 -7.53
N PRO A 161 9.64 0.23 -7.00
CA PRO A 161 9.05 0.77 -5.77
C PRO A 161 9.91 0.57 -4.52
N TRP A 162 10.80 -0.43 -4.51
CA TRP A 162 11.77 -0.62 -3.41
C TRP A 162 12.88 0.44 -3.38
N HIS A 163 13.05 1.26 -4.43
CA HIS A 163 13.91 2.45 -4.40
C HIS A 163 13.23 3.67 -3.74
N GLY A 164 11.96 3.56 -3.36
CA GLY A 164 11.18 4.64 -2.76
C GLY A 164 10.31 5.40 -3.75
N PRO A 165 9.66 6.50 -3.29
CA PRO A 165 8.64 7.21 -4.06
C PRO A 165 9.21 7.83 -5.34
N LEU A 166 8.33 8.05 -6.32
CA LEU A 166 8.67 8.74 -7.56
C LEU A 166 9.08 10.19 -7.29
N ARG A 167 10.24 10.61 -7.81
CA ARG A 167 10.79 11.98 -7.65
C ARG A 167 10.93 12.76 -8.95
N LYS A 168 10.66 12.12 -10.09
CA LYS A 168 10.74 12.70 -11.43
C LYS A 168 9.44 12.42 -12.18
N PRO A 169 9.10 13.22 -13.21
CA PRO A 169 7.98 12.90 -14.09
C PRO A 169 8.05 11.47 -14.60
N TYR A 170 6.90 10.81 -14.69
CA TYR A 170 6.80 9.39 -14.94
C TYR A 170 5.65 9.05 -15.90
N ARG A 171 5.74 7.87 -16.50
CA ARG A 171 4.68 7.21 -17.23
C ARG A 171 4.59 5.77 -16.75
N PHE A 172 3.43 5.17 -16.88
CA PHE A 172 3.25 3.76 -16.57
C PHE A 172 2.39 3.07 -17.63
N ARG A 173 2.51 1.75 -17.67
CA ARG A 173 1.61 0.86 -18.39
C ARG A 173 1.47 -0.43 -17.62
N TYR A 174 0.37 -1.13 -17.82
CA TYR A 174 0.27 -2.50 -17.34
C TYR A 174 1.23 -3.43 -18.10
N ARG A 175 1.76 -4.43 -17.39
CA ARG A 175 2.46 -5.55 -18.01
C ARG A 175 1.44 -6.47 -18.69
N LYS A 176 1.83 -7.12 -19.79
CA LYS A 176 0.93 -8.05 -20.51
C LYS A 176 0.86 -9.44 -19.85
N GLU A 177 1.95 -9.88 -19.25
CA GLU A 177 2.11 -11.21 -18.63
C GLU A 177 1.98 -11.12 -17.10
N ARG A 178 0.86 -10.61 -16.61
CA ARG A 178 0.64 -10.47 -15.15
C ARG A 178 0.17 -11.81 -14.59
N GLU A 179 0.88 -12.29 -13.58
CA GLU A 179 0.41 -13.40 -12.77
C GLU A 179 -0.40 -12.84 -11.61
N TYR A 180 -1.71 -13.08 -11.62
CA TYR A 180 -2.64 -12.45 -10.67
C TYR A 180 -2.25 -12.71 -9.21
N ARG A 181 -1.74 -13.89 -8.84
CA ARG A 181 -1.37 -14.18 -7.45
C ARG A 181 -0.01 -13.61 -7.03
N LEU A 182 0.81 -13.17 -7.98
CA LEU A 182 2.17 -12.74 -7.70
C LEU A 182 2.21 -11.43 -6.92
N HIS A 183 1.24 -10.53 -7.10
CA HIS A 183 1.23 -9.28 -6.36
C HIS A 183 1.09 -9.48 -4.85
N SER A 184 0.34 -10.48 -4.40
CA SER A 184 0.20 -10.76 -2.96
C SER A 184 1.54 -11.17 -2.34
N ALA A 185 2.32 -12.01 -3.02
CA ALA A 185 3.68 -12.35 -2.60
C ALA A 185 4.65 -11.16 -2.72
N ALA A 186 4.48 -10.31 -3.75
CA ALA A 186 5.33 -9.15 -4.00
C ALA A 186 5.14 -8.02 -2.98
N THR A 187 4.07 -8.04 -2.17
CA THR A 187 3.90 -7.16 -1.01
C THR A 187 5.11 -7.21 -0.06
N GLY A 188 5.77 -8.37 0.02
CA GLY A 188 7.02 -8.56 0.77
C GLY A 188 8.16 -7.61 0.41
N LEU A 189 8.15 -7.07 -0.81
CA LEU A 189 9.15 -6.10 -1.27
C LEU A 189 8.96 -4.71 -0.66
N LEU A 190 7.76 -4.40 -0.14
CA LEU A 190 7.31 -3.02 0.09
C LEU A 190 6.79 -2.72 1.49
N TYR A 191 6.37 -3.70 2.29
CA TYR A 191 5.78 -3.40 3.62
C TYR A 191 6.71 -2.56 4.51
N ALA A 192 8.04 -2.75 4.42
CA ALA A 192 9.02 -2.03 5.23
C ALA A 192 9.33 -0.61 4.70
N ARG A 193 8.73 -0.23 3.57
CA ARG A 193 8.71 1.15 3.08
C ARG A 193 7.56 1.96 3.68
N LEU A 194 6.53 1.26 4.17
CA LEU A 194 5.26 1.84 4.62
C LEU A 194 5.09 1.77 6.12
N LEU A 195 5.53 0.68 6.75
CA LEU A 195 5.63 0.54 8.20
C LEU A 195 7.09 0.73 8.59
N ASP A 196 7.34 1.60 9.56
CA ASP A 196 8.69 1.82 10.08
C ASP A 196 9.06 0.75 11.13
N ARG A 197 10.32 0.75 11.54
CA ARG A 197 10.84 -0.22 12.51
C ARG A 197 10.09 -0.16 13.84
N ASP A 198 9.65 1.02 14.27
CA ASP A 198 9.02 1.20 15.57
C ASP A 198 7.61 0.56 15.57
N ILE A 199 6.90 0.63 14.43
CA ILE A 199 5.66 -0.12 14.22
C ILE A 199 5.91 -1.62 14.24
N PHE A 200 6.95 -2.12 13.56
CA PHE A 200 7.25 -3.56 13.56
C PHE A 200 7.65 -4.07 14.94
N ASP A 201 8.52 -3.34 15.65
CA ASP A 201 8.93 -3.68 17.01
C ASP A 201 7.71 -3.74 17.94
N TRP A 202 6.80 -2.76 17.84
CA TRP A 202 5.56 -2.75 18.60
C TRP A 202 4.65 -3.95 18.29
N LEU A 203 4.35 -4.21 17.01
CA LEU A 203 3.45 -5.30 16.61
C LEU A 203 4.03 -6.68 16.91
N SER A 204 5.35 -6.84 16.87
CA SER A 204 6.01 -8.11 17.22
C SER A 204 5.80 -8.54 18.67
N GLY A 205 5.42 -7.59 19.55
CA GLY A 205 5.03 -7.86 20.93
C GLY A 205 3.66 -8.55 21.09
N TYR A 206 2.89 -8.72 20.01
CA TYR A 206 1.57 -9.37 20.00
C TYR A 206 1.60 -10.60 19.07
N PRO A 207 2.02 -11.79 19.56
CA PRO A 207 2.35 -12.93 18.69
C PRO A 207 1.23 -13.38 17.73
N ASP A 208 -0.02 -13.44 18.21
CA ASP A 208 -1.15 -13.88 17.39
C ASP A 208 -1.45 -12.89 16.25
N LEU A 209 -1.44 -11.59 16.58
CA LEU A 209 -1.60 -10.53 15.60
C LEU A 209 -0.43 -10.51 14.61
N TRP A 210 0.79 -10.64 15.12
CA TRP A 210 2.02 -10.63 14.34
C TRP A 210 2.02 -11.74 13.30
N ALA A 211 1.72 -12.97 13.71
CA ALA A 211 1.61 -14.11 12.81
C ALA A 211 0.53 -13.89 11.75
N ALA A 212 -0.67 -13.46 12.16
CA ALA A 212 -1.77 -13.20 11.24
C ALA A 212 -1.41 -12.12 10.19
N LEU A 213 -0.77 -11.03 10.62
CA LEU A 213 -0.34 -9.95 9.74
C LEU A 213 0.69 -10.45 8.72
N LEU A 214 1.70 -11.21 9.15
CA LEU A 214 2.71 -11.76 8.23
C LEU A 214 2.08 -12.70 7.19
N TYR A 215 1.11 -13.52 7.58
CA TYR A 215 0.39 -14.38 6.63
C TYR A 215 -0.42 -13.58 5.61
N VAL A 216 -1.13 -12.52 6.02
CA VAL A 216 -1.80 -11.60 5.06
C VAL A 216 -0.78 -11.00 4.10
N LEU A 217 0.34 -10.47 4.61
CA LEU A 217 1.37 -9.82 3.78
C LEU A 217 2.09 -10.78 2.83
N ALA A 218 2.06 -12.08 3.13
CA ALA A 218 2.56 -13.14 2.26
C ALA A 218 1.51 -13.66 1.26
N GLY A 219 0.27 -13.17 1.33
CA GLY A 219 -0.86 -13.64 0.52
C GLY A 219 -1.47 -14.97 0.97
N GLN A 220 -1.16 -15.44 2.19
CA GLN A 220 -1.64 -16.70 2.77
C GLN A 220 -2.83 -16.45 3.71
N TYR A 221 -3.93 -15.92 3.15
CA TYR A 221 -5.11 -15.51 3.93
C TYR A 221 -5.74 -16.66 4.73
N GLU A 222 -5.64 -17.90 4.23
CA GLU A 222 -6.07 -19.13 4.89
C GLU A 222 -5.39 -19.39 6.24
N HIS A 223 -4.21 -18.78 6.46
CA HIS A 223 -3.44 -18.88 7.71
C HIS A 223 -3.55 -17.64 8.59
N ALA A 224 -4.24 -16.59 8.12
CA ALA A 224 -4.36 -15.31 8.83
C ALA A 224 -5.57 -15.20 9.77
N GLY A 225 -6.42 -16.23 9.83
CA GLY A 225 -7.62 -16.26 10.67
C GLY A 225 -8.54 -15.05 10.43
N THR A 226 -9.13 -14.52 11.51
CA THR A 226 -10.08 -13.40 11.43
C THR A 226 -9.48 -12.14 10.80
N LEU A 227 -8.17 -11.90 10.94
CA LEU A 227 -7.54 -10.76 10.28
C LEU A 227 -7.61 -10.89 8.75
N GLY A 228 -7.33 -12.08 8.22
CA GLY A 228 -7.47 -12.38 6.80
C GLY A 228 -8.91 -12.25 6.31
N GLU A 229 -9.86 -12.79 7.07
CA GLU A 229 -11.29 -12.69 6.77
C GLU A 229 -11.77 -11.24 6.69
N LEU A 230 -11.35 -10.39 7.63
CA LEU A 230 -11.69 -8.97 7.65
C LEU A 230 -11.16 -8.24 6.40
N VAL A 231 -9.94 -8.55 5.95
CA VAL A 231 -9.35 -7.95 4.75
C VAL A 231 -10.10 -8.40 3.50
N VAL A 232 -10.40 -9.70 3.37
CA VAL A 232 -11.16 -10.24 2.22
C VAL A 232 -12.56 -9.62 2.13
N GLN A 233 -13.27 -9.52 3.25
CA GLN A 233 -14.60 -8.90 3.29
C GLN A 233 -14.54 -7.40 2.95
N ALA A 234 -13.51 -6.69 3.43
CA ALA A 234 -13.32 -5.28 3.14
C ALA A 234 -13.00 -5.02 1.66
N ASP A 235 -12.16 -5.86 1.04
CA ASP A 235 -11.84 -5.78 -0.39
C ASP A 235 -13.10 -6.00 -1.25
N GLN A 236 -13.86 -7.06 -0.97
CA GLN A 236 -15.13 -7.34 -1.66
C GLN A 236 -16.14 -6.20 -1.52
N ALA A 237 -16.21 -5.56 -0.35
CA ALA A 237 -17.11 -4.42 -0.12
C ALA A 237 -16.65 -3.13 -0.82
N SER A 238 -15.35 -2.99 -1.14
CA SER A 238 -14.81 -1.80 -1.80
C SER A 238 -15.15 -1.73 -3.29
N VAL A 239 -15.49 -2.87 -3.90
CA VAL A 239 -15.83 -2.99 -5.33
C VAL A 239 -17.34 -3.08 -5.59
N ALA A 240 -18.17 -2.98 -4.54
CA ALA A 240 -19.63 -3.14 -4.58
C ALA A 240 -20.39 -1.85 -4.92
#